data_AF-A0A9E1J8Z3-F1
#
_entry.id   AF-A0A9E1J8Z3-F1
#
_cell.length_a   1.000
_cell.length_b   1.000
_cell.length_c   1.000
_cell.angle_alpha   90.00
_cell.angle_beta   90.00
_cell.angle_gamma   90.00
#
_symmetry.space_group_name_H-M   'P 1'
#
loop_
_entity.id
_entity.type
_entity.pdbx_description
1 polymer ?
#
loop_
_entity_poly.entity_id
_entity_poly.type
_entity_poly.pdbx_seq_one_letter_code
_entity_poly.pdbx_strand_id
1 'polypeptide(L)'
;MASYQYIYVMQNLSKVFPGGREIVKEVHLSFLPGAKIGVLGVNGTGKSTLLKIMAGLDTEYNGEAWLAEGATVGYLQQEPELDPDKDVRGNVLEGMGDTHELLRRFEEVSAKFAEPMDDDEMNALIEEQGELQEKIDAANGWDLDRTIEVA
;
A
#
# COMPACT_ATOMS: atom_id res chain seq x y z
N MET A 1 9.48 -16.01 -7.10
CA MET A 1 9.17 -14.59 -7.38
C MET A 1 9.07 -14.43 -8.88
N ALA A 2 8.00 -13.83 -9.39
CA ALA A 2 7.95 -13.49 -10.82
C ALA A 2 9.11 -12.55 -11.15
N SER A 3 9.95 -12.92 -12.13
CA SER A 3 11.03 -12.06 -12.60
C SER A 3 10.46 -11.06 -13.60
N TYR A 4 10.09 -9.87 -13.12
CA TYR A 4 9.66 -8.80 -14.00
C TYR A 4 10.88 -8.23 -14.74
N GLN A 5 10.80 -8.08 -16.06
CA GLN A 5 11.85 -7.37 -16.79
C GLN A 5 11.88 -5.89 -16.38
N TYR A 6 10.71 -5.28 -16.18
CA TYR A 6 10.54 -3.92 -15.67
C TYR A 6 9.43 -3.89 -14.61
N ILE A 7 9.63 -3.14 -13.52
CA ILE A 7 8.63 -2.95 -12.46
C ILE A 7 7.62 -1.85 -12.82
N TYR A 8 8.04 -0.83 -13.58
CA TYR A 8 7.19 0.27 -14.02
C TYR A 8 7.67 0.76 -15.38
N VAL A 9 6.75 1.13 -16.26
CA VAL A 9 7.06 1.63 -17.61
C VAL A 9 6.23 2.88 -17.92
N MET A 10 6.86 3.82 -18.62
CA MET A 10 6.23 5.02 -19.19
C MET A 10 6.62 5.15 -20.65
N GLN A 11 5.65 5.39 -21.52
CA GLN A 11 5.87 5.60 -22.96
C GLN A 11 5.15 6.86 -23.44
N ASN A 12 5.92 7.78 -24.04
CA ASN A 12 5.40 9.07 -24.54
C ASN A 12 4.62 9.85 -23.47
N LEU A 13 4.99 9.73 -22.19
CA LEU A 13 4.22 10.32 -21.10
C LEU A 13 4.34 11.85 -21.15
N SER A 14 3.21 12.53 -21.30
CA SER A 14 3.13 13.99 -21.31
C SER A 14 2.00 14.49 -20.42
N LYS A 15 2.25 15.56 -19.67
CA LYS A 15 1.26 16.22 -18.81
C LYS A 15 1.22 17.71 -19.10
N VAL A 16 0.03 18.17 -19.46
CA VAL A 16 -0.28 19.58 -19.71
C VAL A 16 -1.38 20.00 -18.75
N PHE A 17 -1.17 21.08 -18.01
CA PHE A 17 -2.19 21.66 -17.14
C PHE A 17 -3.07 22.66 -17.89
N PRO A 18 -4.27 22.98 -17.37
CA PRO A 18 -5.09 24.08 -17.88
C PRO A 18 -4.27 25.36 -18.07
N GLY A 19 -4.49 26.04 -19.19
CA GLY A 19 -3.65 27.18 -19.60
C GLY A 19 -2.42 26.80 -20.45
N GLY A 20 -2.30 25.53 -20.87
CA GLY A 20 -1.29 25.08 -21.83
C GLY A 20 0.11 24.90 -21.23
N ARG A 21 0.23 24.89 -19.90
CA ARG A 21 1.51 24.69 -19.22
C ARG A 21 1.89 23.21 -19.26
N GLU A 22 2.80 22.87 -20.16
CA GLU A 22 3.43 21.55 -20.23
C GLU A 22 4.45 21.39 -19.09
N ILE A 23 4.26 20.37 -18.25
CA ILE A 23 5.10 20.10 -17.07
C ILE A 23 5.91 18.82 -17.26
N VAL A 24 5.35 17.84 -17.96
CA VAL A 24 6.04 16.61 -18.37
C VAL A 24 5.87 16.51 -19.87
N LYS A 25 6.98 16.26 -20.59
CA LYS A 25 6.98 16.19 -22.05
C LYS A 25 7.68 14.91 -22.51
N GLU A 26 6.93 14.06 -23.20
CA GLU A 26 7.41 12.89 -23.95
C GLU A 26 8.40 12.04 -23.15
N VAL A 27 8.05 11.71 -21.91
CA VAL A 27 8.91 10.91 -21.04
C VAL A 27 8.81 9.43 -21.42
N HIS A 28 9.97 8.82 -21.64
CA HIS A 28 10.13 7.38 -21.87
C HIS A 28 11.06 6.82 -20.80
N LEU A 29 10.49 6.08 -19.85
CA LEU A 29 11.26 5.50 -18.75
C LEU A 29 10.83 4.05 -18.53
N SER A 30 11.77 3.23 -18.11
CA SER A 30 11.51 1.87 -17.68
C SER A 30 12.36 1.59 -16.44
N PHE A 31 11.71 1.14 -15.39
CA PHE A 31 12.28 0.94 -14.08
C PHE A 31 12.55 -0.55 -13.87
N LEU A 32 13.74 -0.92 -13.41
CA LEU A 32 14.05 -2.31 -13.06
C LEU A 32 13.57 -2.63 -11.63
N PRO A 33 13.13 -3.86 -11.34
CA PRO A 33 12.88 -4.28 -9.97
C PRO A 33 14.12 -4.08 -9.08
N GLY A 34 13.92 -3.53 -7.87
CA GLY A 34 15.00 -3.28 -6.91
C GLY A 34 15.85 -2.03 -7.18
N ALA A 35 15.59 -1.29 -8.26
CA ALA A 35 16.30 -0.03 -8.53
C ALA A 35 15.97 1.04 -7.48
N LYS A 36 17.00 1.77 -7.03
CA LYS A 36 16.85 2.94 -6.15
C LYS A 36 17.12 4.19 -6.96
N ILE A 37 16.11 5.04 -7.13
CA ILE A 37 16.16 6.16 -8.07
C ILE A 37 15.79 7.46 -7.35
N GLY A 38 16.67 8.45 -7.45
CA GLY A 38 16.40 9.81 -7.01
C GLY A 38 15.90 10.67 -8.15
N VAL A 39 14.75 11.32 -7.98
CA VAL A 39 14.21 12.27 -8.95
C VAL A 39 14.62 13.69 -8.55
N LEU A 40 15.44 14.33 -9.37
CA LEU A 40 16.00 15.67 -9.13
C LEU A 40 15.44 16.69 -10.12
N GLY A 41 15.47 17.97 -9.72
CA GLY A 41 15.00 19.08 -10.54
C GLY A 41 14.56 20.28 -9.70
N VAL A 42 14.41 21.45 -10.32
CA VAL A 42 13.95 22.66 -9.60
C VAL A 42 12.47 22.54 -9.19
N ASN A 43 12.00 23.44 -8.34
CA ASN A 43 10.59 23.45 -7.97
C ASN A 43 9.71 23.78 -9.19
N GLY A 44 8.59 23.08 -9.32
CA GLY A 44 7.66 23.27 -10.44
C GLY A 44 8.04 22.55 -11.74
N THR A 45 9.06 21.69 -11.77
CA THR A 45 9.42 20.86 -12.95
C THR A 45 8.59 19.58 -13.08
N GLY A 46 7.60 19.37 -12.23
CA GLY A 46 6.73 18.19 -12.32
C GLY A 46 7.17 16.95 -11.56
N LYS A 47 8.16 17.03 -10.66
CA LYS A 47 8.60 15.86 -9.85
C LYS A 47 7.43 15.22 -9.10
N SER A 48 6.69 16.02 -8.32
CA SER A 48 5.52 15.53 -7.58
C SER A 48 4.41 15.05 -8.51
N THR A 49 4.24 15.69 -9.68
CA THR A 49 3.27 15.27 -10.69
C THR A 49 3.63 13.90 -11.27
N LEU A 50 4.90 13.67 -11.61
CA LEU A 50 5.39 12.40 -12.10
C LEU A 50 5.17 11.28 -11.07
N LEU A 51 5.50 11.53 -9.80
CA LEU A 51 5.29 10.55 -8.73
C LEU A 51 3.80 10.26 -8.48
N LYS A 52 2.92 11.28 -8.59
CA LYS A 52 1.46 11.08 -8.50
C LYS A 52 0.92 10.23 -9.65
N ILE A 53 1.41 10.43 -10.88
CA ILE A 53 1.10 9.58 -12.03
C ILE A 53 1.55 8.15 -11.76
N MET A 54 2.79 7.96 -11.26
CA MET A 54 3.31 6.64 -10.90
C MET A 54 2.47 5.93 -9.85
N ALA A 55 1.98 6.69 -8.86
CA ALA A 55 1.12 6.21 -7.80
C ALA A 55 -0.33 5.94 -8.24
N GLY A 56 -0.71 6.29 -9.47
CA GLY A 56 -2.10 6.20 -9.95
C GLY A 56 -3.02 7.29 -9.40
N LEU A 57 -2.50 8.30 -8.70
CA LEU A 57 -3.28 9.41 -8.12
C LEU A 57 -3.61 10.51 -9.14
N ASP A 58 -2.84 10.61 -10.22
CA ASP A 58 -3.11 11.51 -11.34
C ASP A 58 -3.14 10.68 -12.64
N THR A 59 -4.33 10.49 -13.19
CA THR A 59 -4.58 9.69 -14.40
C THR A 59 -4.79 10.54 -15.64
N GLU A 60 -4.81 11.87 -15.50
CA GLU A 60 -5.07 12.79 -16.59
C GLU A 60 -3.78 13.15 -17.32
N TYR A 61 -3.23 12.23 -18.11
CA TYR A 61 -2.02 12.44 -18.89
C TYR A 61 -2.15 11.86 -20.30
N ASN A 62 -1.25 12.24 -21.20
CA ASN A 62 -1.14 11.64 -22.53
C ASN A 62 -0.04 10.59 -22.52
N GLY A 63 -0.14 9.62 -23.44
CA GLY A 63 0.76 8.47 -23.51
C GLY A 63 0.31 7.34 -22.61
N GLU A 64 1.25 6.50 -22.20
CA GLU A 64 0.97 5.30 -21.41
C GLU A 64 1.92 5.21 -20.21
N ALA A 65 1.38 4.79 -19.06
CA ALA A 65 2.18 4.44 -17.89
C ALA A 65 1.52 3.27 -17.15
N TRP A 66 2.31 2.25 -16.80
CA TRP A 66 1.79 1.07 -16.13
C TRP A 66 2.79 0.44 -15.18
N LEU A 67 2.24 -0.14 -14.12
CA LEU A 67 2.93 -0.97 -13.14
C LEU A 67 2.93 -2.42 -13.64
N ALA A 68 3.95 -3.20 -13.29
CA ALA A 68 3.97 -4.63 -13.56
C ALA A 68 2.76 -5.35 -12.93
N GLU A 69 2.21 -6.33 -13.63
CA GLU A 69 1.06 -7.12 -13.15
C GLU A 69 1.39 -7.80 -11.81
N GLY A 70 0.49 -7.68 -10.83
CA GLY A 70 0.67 -8.23 -9.49
C GLY A 70 1.60 -7.43 -8.56
N ALA A 71 2.21 -6.34 -9.02
CA ALA A 71 2.92 -5.41 -8.15
C ALA A 71 1.96 -4.39 -7.51
N THR A 72 2.36 -3.85 -6.36
CA THR A 72 1.67 -2.78 -5.66
C THR A 72 2.54 -1.52 -5.63
N VAL A 73 1.90 -0.36 -5.44
CA VAL A 73 2.59 0.93 -5.33
C VAL A 73 2.24 1.57 -3.99
N GLY A 74 3.25 2.03 -3.27
CA GLY A 74 3.10 2.87 -2.08
C GLY A 74 3.50 4.30 -2.38
N TYR A 75 2.69 5.28 -2.00
CA TYR A 75 2.98 6.70 -2.19
C TYR A 75 2.92 7.44 -0.86
N LEU A 76 4.08 7.91 -0.40
CA LEU A 76 4.18 8.75 0.78
C LEU A 76 4.04 10.23 0.36
N GLN A 77 3.00 10.88 0.87
CA GLN A 77 2.76 12.30 0.59
C GLN A 77 3.76 13.19 1.33
N GLN A 78 4.01 14.40 0.80
CA GLN A 78 4.86 15.39 1.49
C GLN A 78 4.22 15.84 2.80
N GLU A 79 2.90 16.03 2.78
CA GLU A 79 2.07 16.30 3.95
C GLU A 79 1.19 15.06 4.15
N PRO A 80 1.59 14.11 5.02
CA PRO A 80 0.78 12.94 5.28
C PRO A 80 -0.50 13.33 5.99
N GLU A 81 -1.62 12.76 5.54
CA GLU A 81 -2.89 12.84 6.25
C GLU A 81 -2.87 11.79 7.36
N LEU A 82 -3.02 12.24 8.60
CA LEU A 82 -3.06 11.41 9.81
C LEU A 82 -4.39 11.64 10.50
N ASP A 83 -4.89 10.62 11.19
CA ASP A 83 -6.09 10.73 12.01
C ASP A 83 -5.76 11.48 13.31
N PRO A 84 -6.33 12.69 13.52
CA PRO A 84 -6.05 13.49 14.71
C PRO A 84 -6.67 12.90 15.99
N ASP A 85 -7.62 11.99 15.87
CA ASP A 85 -8.25 11.33 17.02
C ASP A 85 -7.45 10.10 17.50
N LYS A 86 -6.43 9.69 16.75
CA LYS A 86 -5.52 8.57 17.08
C LYS A 86 -4.20 9.09 17.63
N ASP A 87 -3.59 8.31 18.51
CA ASP A 87 -2.20 8.53 18.90
C ASP A 87 -1.23 8.05 17.81
N VAL A 88 0.08 8.15 18.08
CA VAL A 88 1.13 7.73 17.14
C VAL A 88 0.97 6.25 16.79
N ARG A 89 0.72 5.39 17.79
CA ARG A 89 0.59 3.94 17.58
C ARG A 89 -0.62 3.62 16.73
N GLY A 90 -1.75 4.27 16.98
CA GLY A 90 -2.99 4.11 16.21
C GLY A 90 -2.81 4.47 14.73
N ASN A 91 -2.13 5.59 14.44
CA ASN A 91 -1.83 5.99 13.06
C ASN A 91 -0.86 5.00 12.36
N VAL A 92 0.13 4.47 13.09
CA VAL A 92 1.04 3.46 12.52
C VAL A 92 0.31 2.15 12.23
N LEU A 93 -0.56 1.69 13.13
CA LEU A 93 -1.35 0.47 12.98
C LEU A 93 -2.28 0.52 11.76
N GLU A 94 -2.88 1.68 11.51
CA GLU A 94 -3.71 1.89 10.32
C GLU A 94 -2.91 1.69 9.02
N GLY A 95 -1.62 2.07 9.01
CA GLY A 95 -0.71 1.81 7.91
C GLY A 95 -0.33 0.33 7.71
N MET A 96 -0.63 -0.54 8.68
CA MET A 96 -0.30 -1.98 8.60
C MET A 96 -1.38 -2.82 7.90
N GLY A 97 -2.51 -2.20 7.52
CA GLY A 97 -3.51 -2.76 6.62
C GLY A 97 -4.08 -4.10 7.09
N ASP A 98 -4.14 -5.05 6.16
CA ASP A 98 -4.79 -6.36 6.34
C ASP A 98 -4.24 -7.16 7.53
N THR A 99 -2.96 -7.02 7.85
CA THR A 99 -2.34 -7.80 8.94
C THR A 99 -2.88 -7.38 10.31
N HIS A 100 -3.06 -6.08 10.52
CA HIS A 100 -3.65 -5.57 11.77
C HIS A 100 -5.10 -6.02 11.91
N GLU A 101 -5.87 -6.01 10.82
CA GLU A 101 -7.26 -6.44 10.81
C GLU A 101 -7.41 -7.95 11.08
N LEU A 102 -6.51 -8.77 10.54
CA LEU A 102 -6.47 -10.21 10.82
C LEU A 102 -6.25 -10.48 12.32
N LEU A 103 -5.30 -9.80 12.95
CA LEU A 103 -5.04 -9.92 14.40
C LEU A 103 -6.25 -9.47 15.21
N ARG A 104 -6.84 -8.32 14.88
CA ARG A 104 -8.03 -7.78 15.54
C ARG A 104 -9.19 -8.77 15.48
N ARG A 105 -9.43 -9.34 14.29
CA ARG A 105 -10.49 -10.34 14.09
C ARG A 105 -10.22 -11.64 14.85
N PHE A 106 -8.96 -12.08 14.90
CA PHE A 106 -8.56 -13.25 15.68
C PHE A 106 -8.81 -13.05 17.17
N GLU A 107 -8.51 -11.87 17.71
CA GLU A 107 -8.82 -11.51 19.11
C GLU A 107 -10.33 -11.50 19.37
N GLU A 108 -11.14 -10.92 18.47
CA GLU A 108 -12.61 -10.94 18.59
C GLU A 108 -13.17 -12.36 18.62
N VAL A 109 -12.74 -13.23 17.70
CA VAL A 109 -13.16 -14.63 17.65
C VAL A 109 -12.72 -15.36 18.92
N SER A 110 -11.50 -15.10 19.38
CA SER A 110 -10.95 -15.68 20.62
C SER A 110 -11.76 -15.27 21.85
N ALA A 111 -12.22 -14.01 21.91
CA ALA A 111 -13.05 -13.51 23.00
C ALA A 111 -14.44 -14.17 23.04
N LYS A 112 -15.04 -14.46 21.88
CA LYS A 112 -16.34 -15.12 21.79
C LYS A 112 -16.35 -16.50 22.45
N PHE A 113 -15.25 -17.25 22.43
CA PHE A 113 -15.16 -18.55 23.12
C PHE A 113 -15.37 -18.47 24.65
N ALA A 114 -15.31 -17.28 25.25
CA ALA A 114 -15.64 -17.08 26.65
C ALA A 114 -17.15 -16.94 26.93
N GLU A 115 -17.98 -16.84 25.89
CA GLU A 115 -19.44 -16.70 26.00
C GLU A 115 -20.16 -18.05 25.78
N PRO A 116 -21.34 -18.26 26.39
CA PRO A 116 -22.15 -19.45 26.09
C PRO A 116 -22.60 -19.46 24.63
N MET A 117 -22.35 -20.57 23.93
CA MET A 117 -22.72 -20.78 22.53
C MET A 117 -23.16 -22.23 22.31
N ASP A 118 -23.78 -22.50 21.17
CA ASP A 118 -24.12 -23.87 20.77
C ASP A 118 -22.97 -24.56 20.00
N ASP A 119 -23.11 -25.86 19.76
CA ASP A 119 -22.08 -26.68 19.12
C ASP A 119 -21.82 -26.24 17.65
N ASP A 120 -22.83 -25.73 16.96
CA ASP A 120 -22.70 -25.30 15.56
C ASP A 120 -21.92 -23.97 15.48
N GLU A 121 -22.23 -23.02 16.36
CA GLU A 121 -21.50 -21.76 16.50
C GLU A 121 -20.05 -22.00 16.93
N MET A 122 -19.82 -22.93 17.88
CA MET A 122 -18.49 -23.35 18.30
C MET A 122 -17.66 -23.87 17.13
N ASN A 123 -18.22 -24.78 16.31
CA ASN A 123 -17.52 -25.34 15.16
C ASN A 123 -17.17 -24.26 14.12
N ALA A 124 -18.08 -23.33 13.85
CA ALA A 124 -17.85 -22.23 12.92
C ALA A 124 -16.73 -21.28 13.39
N LEU A 125 -16.69 -20.96 14.69
CA LEU A 125 -15.62 -20.12 15.24
C LEU A 125 -14.26 -20.83 15.23
N ILE A 126 -14.20 -22.14 15.44
CA ILE A 126 -12.96 -22.93 15.32
C ILE A 126 -12.43 -22.88 13.88
N GLU A 127 -13.30 -23.05 12.89
CA GLU A 127 -12.93 -22.98 11.47
C GLU A 127 -12.43 -21.56 11.11
N GLU A 128 -13.17 -20.52 11.50
CA GLU A 128 -12.77 -19.12 11.28
C GLU A 128 -11.42 -18.80 11.95
N GLN A 129 -11.23 -19.22 13.21
CA GLN A 129 -9.98 -19.00 13.93
C GLN A 129 -8.80 -19.70 13.25
N GLY A 130 -8.99 -20.91 12.73
CA GLY A 130 -7.98 -21.65 11.97
C GLY A 130 -7.56 -20.92 10.69
N GLU A 131 -8.52 -20.44 9.90
CA GLU A 131 -8.23 -19.65 8.68
C GLU A 131 -7.49 -18.34 9.00
N LEU A 132 -7.91 -17.65 10.06
CA LEU A 132 -7.27 -16.40 10.49
C LEU A 132 -5.83 -16.68 10.92
N GLN A 133 -5.59 -17.76 11.69
CA GLN A 133 -4.26 -18.15 12.12
C GLN A 133 -3.33 -18.42 10.92
N GLU A 134 -3.78 -19.18 9.92
CA GLU A 134 -2.98 -19.42 8.71
C GLU A 134 -2.62 -18.13 7.98
N LYS A 135 -3.55 -17.18 7.88
CA LYS A 135 -3.31 -15.87 7.24
C LYS A 135 -2.34 -15.01 8.05
N ILE A 136 -2.47 -14.99 9.38
CA ILE A 136 -1.56 -14.26 10.28
C ILE A 136 -0.15 -14.83 10.18
N ASP A 137 0.00 -16.16 10.21
CA ASP A 137 1.28 -16.84 10.05
C ASP A 137 1.94 -16.49 8.71
N ALA A 138 1.16 -16.55 7.61
CA ALA A 138 1.64 -16.20 6.27
C ALA A 138 2.13 -14.75 6.17
N ALA A 139 1.54 -13.84 6.95
CA ALA A 139 1.93 -12.43 7.01
C ALA A 139 3.02 -12.12 8.05
N ASN A 140 3.51 -13.11 8.82
CA ASN A 140 4.31 -12.90 10.05
C ASN A 140 3.65 -11.92 11.03
N GLY A 141 2.32 -11.93 11.11
CA GLY A 141 1.55 -10.95 11.86
C GLY A 141 1.76 -11.01 13.38
N TRP A 142 2.21 -12.14 13.95
CA TRP A 142 2.48 -12.21 15.39
C TRP A 142 3.64 -11.31 15.85
N ASP A 143 4.54 -10.94 14.93
CA ASP A 143 5.67 -10.04 15.20
C ASP A 143 5.31 -8.56 14.96
N LEU A 144 4.03 -8.23 14.75
CA LEU A 144 3.59 -6.87 14.39
C LEU A 144 3.98 -5.84 15.44
N ASP A 145 3.69 -6.11 16.72
CA ASP A 145 4.00 -5.18 17.82
C ASP A 145 5.50 -4.89 17.92
N ARG A 146 6.34 -5.93 17.80
CA ARG A 146 7.80 -5.75 17.76
C ARG A 146 8.22 -4.87 16.58
N THR A 147 7.59 -5.04 15.43
CA THR A 147 7.88 -4.26 14.23
C THR A 147 7.56 -2.78 14.43
N ILE A 148 6.44 -2.49 15.11
CA ILE A 148 6.01 -1.12 15.45
C ILE A 148 6.97 -0.47 16.45
N GLU A 149 7.44 -1.20 17.46
CA GLU A 149 8.36 -0.65 18.47
C GLU A 149 9.75 -0.29 17.92
N VAL A 150 10.17 -0.94 16.84
CA VAL A 150 11.49 -0.73 16.21
C VAL A 150 11.45 0.31 15.08
N ALA A 151 10.26 0.59 14.53
CA ALA A 151 10.03 1.54 13.44
C ALA A 151 10.12 3.01 13.88
#